data_AF-A0A7V1CXR7-F1
#
_entry.id   AF-A0A7V1CXR7-F1
#
_cell.length_a   1.000
_cell.length_b   1.000
_cell.length_c   1.000
_cell.angle_alpha   90.00
_cell.angle_beta   90.00
_cell.angle_gamma   90.00
#
_symmetry.space_group_name_H-M   'P 1'
#
loop_
_entity.id
_entity.type
_entity.pdbx_description
1 polymer ?
#
loop_
_entity_poly.entity_id
_entity_poly.type
_entity_poly.pdbx_seq_one_letter_code
_entity_poly.pdbx_strand_id
1 'polypeptide(L)'
;MNDIKTPDIEVQCQADNYFSVKTLTVLPHTHESWLTFFNGEATPTDSLSVYFNNASESHSTSIEKKQFLELIINIDPSVAADWEFYGNGVEYCGADSNCQYNISTLIMDDDTLVLRITQVAPTYEFLGVDKDNLDQVIEVTEGQETEYLPISFRYTAKHLPSGKIYMSQDPKIVVRRPGATL
;
A
#
# COMPACT_ATOMS: atom_id res chain seq x y z
N MET A 1 10.88 -23.92 -3.75
CA MET A 1 10.45 -22.51 -3.80
C MET A 1 10.82 -21.95 -2.44
N ASN A 2 11.68 -20.94 -2.40
CA ASN A 2 12.01 -20.30 -1.12
C ASN A 2 10.81 -19.44 -0.75
N ASP A 3 10.26 -19.64 0.44
CA ASP A 3 9.21 -18.79 1.01
C ASP A 3 9.74 -17.36 1.08
N ILE A 4 9.30 -16.51 0.16
CA ILE A 4 9.56 -15.08 0.20
C ILE A 4 8.71 -14.55 1.35
N LYS A 5 9.35 -14.27 2.49
CA LYS A 5 8.71 -13.61 3.62
C LYS A 5 8.35 -12.19 3.19
N THR A 6 7.10 -12.01 2.76
CA THR A 6 6.53 -10.69 2.50
C THR A 6 6.36 -9.99 3.84
N PRO A 7 7.01 -8.85 4.10
CA PRO A 7 6.75 -8.09 5.30
C PRO A 7 5.28 -7.66 5.33
N ASP A 8 4.59 -8.06 6.40
CA ASP A 8 3.22 -7.67 6.69
C ASP A 8 3.19 -6.54 7.70
N ILE A 9 2.60 -5.41 7.30
CA ILE A 9 2.28 -4.32 8.19
C ILE A 9 0.87 -4.53 8.71
N GLU A 10 0.76 -4.87 9.98
CA GLU A 10 -0.52 -4.87 10.67
C GLU A 10 -0.76 -3.50 11.35
N VAL A 11 -1.89 -2.88 11.03
CA VAL A 11 -2.39 -1.67 11.70
C VAL A 11 -3.39 -2.12 12.77
N GLN A 12 -2.93 -2.11 14.02
CA GLN A 12 -3.72 -2.56 15.18
C GLN A 12 -4.83 -1.56 15.52
N CYS A 13 -6.01 -2.06 15.90
CA CYS A 13 -7.09 -1.25 16.47
C CYS A 13 -7.02 -1.31 18.01
N GLN A 14 -6.13 -0.52 18.61
CA GLN A 14 -6.04 -0.39 20.08
C GLN A 14 -6.69 0.91 20.56
N ALA A 15 -7.12 0.94 21.82
CA ALA A 15 -7.55 2.17 22.46
C ALA A 15 -6.42 3.22 22.34
N ASP A 16 -6.70 4.29 21.60
CA ASP A 16 -5.84 5.46 21.37
C ASP A 16 -4.63 5.22 20.43
N ASN A 17 -4.56 4.06 19.78
CA ASN A 17 -3.63 3.80 18.70
C ASN A 17 -4.37 3.26 17.47
N TYR A 18 -4.55 4.15 16.49
CA TYR A 18 -5.30 3.93 15.25
C TYR A 18 -4.43 4.23 14.02
N PHE A 19 -3.13 4.41 14.20
CA PHE A 19 -2.21 4.68 13.11
C PHE A 19 -0.90 3.92 13.22
N SER A 20 -0.30 3.64 12.08
CA SER A 20 1.02 3.03 11.99
C SER A 20 1.87 3.88 11.06
N VAL A 21 3.14 4.08 11.41
CA VAL A 21 4.13 4.74 10.56
C VAL A 21 5.24 3.76 10.27
N LYS A 22 5.58 3.58 9.00
CA LYS A 22 6.71 2.75 8.55
C LYS A 22 7.58 3.52 7.59
N THR A 23 8.85 3.15 7.54
CA THR A 23 9.82 3.78 6.66
C THR A 23 10.33 2.78 5.63
N LEU A 24 10.40 3.25 4.39
CA LEU A 24 10.94 2.52 3.25
C LEU A 24 12.07 3.35 2.66
N THR A 25 13.17 2.70 2.29
CA THR A 25 14.24 3.33 1.51
C THR A 25 14.23 2.73 0.11
N VAL A 26 14.24 3.57 -0.93
CA VAL A 26 14.22 3.14 -2.33
C VAL A 26 15.53 3.53 -2.99
N LEU A 27 16.20 2.56 -3.61
CA LEU A 27 17.38 2.76 -4.43
C LEU A 27 16.98 2.69 -5.92
N PRO A 28 16.71 3.84 -6.58
CA PRO A 28 16.37 3.88 -7.98
C PRO A 28 17.58 3.63 -8.89
N HIS A 29 17.31 3.08 -10.08
CA HIS A 29 18.32 2.88 -11.11
C HIS A 29 17.73 3.07 -12.52
N THR A 30 18.59 3.36 -13.51
CA THR A 30 18.18 3.60 -14.91
C THR A 30 18.26 2.35 -15.79
N HIS A 31 18.98 1.31 -15.35
CA HIS A 31 19.27 0.09 -16.13
C HIS A 31 19.00 -1.22 -15.39
N GLU A 32 18.75 -1.18 -14.08
CA GLU A 32 18.59 -2.33 -13.20
C GLU A 32 17.28 -2.17 -12.42
N SER A 33 16.84 -3.24 -11.76
CA SER A 33 15.67 -3.19 -10.89
C SER A 33 15.93 -2.25 -9.71
N TRP A 34 14.91 -1.47 -9.37
CA TRP A 34 14.95 -0.68 -8.16
C TRP A 34 14.89 -1.60 -6.95
N LEU A 35 15.63 -1.24 -5.90
CA LEU A 35 15.61 -1.98 -4.64
C LEU A 35 14.86 -1.16 -3.60
N THR A 36 14.04 -1.82 -2.78
CA THR A 36 13.39 -1.15 -1.64
C THR A 36 13.68 -1.90 -0.37
N PHE A 37 13.97 -1.17 0.70
CA PHE A 37 14.35 -1.74 1.99
C PHE A 37 13.33 -1.30 3.04
N PHE A 38 12.71 -2.27 3.72
CA PHE A 38 11.75 -2.01 4.78
C PHE A 38 12.45 -1.83 6.12
N ASN A 39 12.17 -0.74 6.84
CA ASN A 39 12.72 -0.44 8.16
C ASN A 39 14.25 -0.63 8.29
N GLY A 40 15.01 -0.35 7.22
CA GLY A 40 16.47 -0.48 7.22
C GLY A 40 16.99 -1.92 7.18
N GLU A 41 16.15 -2.89 6.79
CA GLU A 41 16.60 -4.27 6.55
C GLU A 41 17.63 -4.35 5.42
N ALA A 42 18.57 -5.30 5.53
CA ALA A 42 19.66 -5.47 4.56
C ALA A 42 19.21 -6.19 3.27
N THR A 43 18.06 -6.86 3.29
CA THR A 43 17.52 -7.57 2.13
C THR A 43 16.45 -6.71 1.48
N PRO A 44 16.49 -6.52 0.16
CA PRO A 44 15.43 -5.80 -0.53
C PRO A 44 14.10 -6.55 -0.41
N THR A 45 13.04 -5.78 -0.26
CA THR A 45 11.65 -6.19 -0.19
C THR A 45 11.03 -6.11 -1.57
N ASP A 46 10.54 -7.25 -2.08
CA ASP A 46 9.89 -7.34 -3.39
C ASP A 46 8.38 -7.03 -3.33
N SER A 47 7.77 -7.18 -2.15
CA SER A 47 6.37 -6.81 -1.93
C SER A 47 6.12 -6.46 -0.47
N LEU A 48 5.14 -5.59 -0.24
CA LEU A 48 4.73 -5.17 1.09
C LEU A 48 3.23 -5.36 1.20
N SER A 49 2.77 -6.02 2.26
CA SER A 49 1.35 -6.19 2.51
C SER A 49 0.92 -5.38 3.72
N VAL A 50 -0.28 -4.79 3.66
CA VAL A 50 -0.87 -3.97 4.70
C VAL A 50 -2.20 -4.57 5.12
N TYR A 51 -2.35 -4.84 6.41
CA TYR A 51 -3.57 -5.36 7.00
C TYR A 51 -4.11 -4.40 8.07
N PHE A 52 -5.38 -4.01 7.95
CA PHE A 52 -6.09 -3.21 8.94
C PHE A 52 -6.91 -4.14 9.85
N ASN A 53 -6.47 -4.32 11.09
CA ASN A 53 -7.13 -5.18 12.06
C ASN A 53 -8.25 -4.41 12.76
N ASN A 54 -9.49 -4.65 12.34
CA ASN A 54 -10.69 -4.08 12.97
C ASN A 54 -11.14 -5.03 14.09
N ALA A 55 -11.13 -4.59 15.35
CA ALA A 55 -11.60 -5.40 16.48
C ALA A 55 -13.06 -5.88 16.27
N SER A 56 -13.42 -7.06 16.78
CA SER A 56 -14.77 -7.64 16.58
C SER A 56 -15.89 -6.75 17.13
N GLU A 57 -17.02 -6.68 16.40
CA GLU A 57 -18.19 -5.83 16.71
C GLU A 57 -18.69 -5.92 18.17
N SER A 58 -18.54 -7.09 18.81
CA SER A 58 -18.97 -7.35 20.20
C SER A 58 -18.20 -6.56 21.28
N HIS A 59 -17.09 -5.90 20.92
CA HIS A 59 -16.20 -5.21 21.87
C HIS A 59 -16.07 -3.70 21.66
N SER A 60 -16.72 -3.08 20.67
CA SER A 60 -16.53 -1.66 20.37
C SER A 60 -17.83 -0.85 20.46
N THR A 61 -18.05 -0.22 21.61
CA THR A 61 -19.09 0.81 21.81
C THR A 61 -18.66 2.21 21.35
N SER A 62 -17.59 2.32 20.56
CA SER A 62 -17.00 3.59 20.08
C SER A 62 -16.79 3.51 18.56
N ILE A 63 -17.86 3.80 17.83
CA ILE A 63 -18.00 3.70 16.37
C ILE A 63 -17.36 4.92 15.68
N GLU A 64 -16.08 5.25 15.91
CA GLU A 64 -15.46 6.42 15.23
C GLU A 64 -13.97 6.36 14.83
N LYS A 65 -13.17 5.33 15.13
CA LYS A 65 -11.72 5.46 14.90
C LYS A 65 -11.30 5.01 13.49
N LYS A 66 -11.25 5.96 12.53
CA LYS A 66 -10.61 5.79 11.21
C LYS A 66 -9.16 5.33 11.40
N GLN A 67 -8.80 4.13 10.97
CA GLN A 67 -7.40 3.69 10.98
C GLN A 67 -6.64 4.28 9.80
N PHE A 68 -5.35 4.56 9.97
CA PHE A 68 -4.49 4.91 8.83
C PHE A 68 -3.06 4.36 8.94
N LEU A 69 -2.45 4.09 7.80
CA LEU A 69 -1.03 3.79 7.67
C LEU A 69 -0.35 4.95 6.95
N GLU A 70 0.79 5.38 7.45
CA GLU A 70 1.73 6.23 6.72
C GLU A 70 2.98 5.43 6.38
N LEU A 71 3.31 5.42 5.10
CA LEU A 71 4.58 4.94 4.57
C LEU A 71 5.40 6.17 4.22
N ILE A 72 6.51 6.38 4.94
CA ILE A 72 7.51 7.39 4.62
C ILE A 72 8.55 6.72 3.74
N ILE A 73 8.57 7.08 2.46
CA ILE A 73 9.45 6.52 1.44
C ILE A 73 10.51 7.55 1.10
N ASN A 74 11.77 7.21 1.36
CA ASN A 74 12.92 8.06 1.06
C ASN A 74 13.73 7.47 -0.09
N ILE A 75 14.24 8.31 -0.97
CA ILE A 75 15.29 7.91 -1.91
C ILE A 75 16.58 7.66 -1.13
N ASP A 76 17.31 6.60 -1.49
CA ASP A 76 18.56 6.27 -0.84
C ASP A 76 19.54 7.45 -0.91
N PRO A 77 20.15 7.87 0.22
CA PRO A 77 21.04 9.03 0.25
C PRO A 77 22.23 8.96 -0.71
N SER A 78 22.65 7.76 -1.11
CA SER A 78 23.75 7.57 -2.05
C SER A 78 23.41 8.03 -3.48
N VAL A 79 22.13 8.15 -3.82
CA VAL A 79 21.67 8.58 -5.15
C VAL A 79 20.69 9.76 -5.10
N ALA A 80 20.27 10.22 -3.92
CA ALA A 80 19.29 11.29 -3.75
C ALA A 80 19.66 12.62 -4.45
N ALA A 81 20.94 12.87 -4.72
CA ALA A 81 21.36 14.07 -5.48
C ALA A 81 20.95 14.04 -6.96
N ASP A 82 20.70 12.86 -7.53
CA ASP A 82 20.40 12.67 -8.96
C ASP A 82 18.93 12.29 -9.21
N TRP A 83 18.13 12.16 -8.16
CA TRP A 83 16.76 11.64 -8.24
C TRP A 83 15.79 12.44 -7.39
N GLU A 84 14.61 12.71 -7.95
CA GLU A 84 13.47 13.31 -7.25
C GLU A 84 12.21 12.51 -7.55
N PHE A 85 11.30 12.35 -6.58
CA PHE A 85 9.96 11.83 -6.85
C PHE A 85 9.24 12.72 -7.86
N TYR A 86 8.45 12.11 -8.74
CA TYR A 86 7.78 12.81 -9.84
C TYR A 86 6.26 12.66 -9.77
N GLY A 87 5.54 13.75 -10.04
CA GLY A 87 4.08 13.80 -10.01
C GLY A 87 3.53 13.62 -8.59
N ASN A 88 2.71 12.59 -8.38
CA ASN A 88 2.21 12.19 -7.06
C ASN A 88 3.15 11.21 -6.34
N GLY A 89 4.31 10.89 -6.92
CA GLY A 89 5.30 9.94 -6.40
C GLY A 89 4.91 8.47 -6.50
N VAL A 90 3.64 8.17 -6.76
CA VAL A 90 3.12 6.82 -7.00
C VAL A 90 2.22 6.74 -8.22
N GLU A 91 2.24 5.59 -8.89
CA GLU A 91 1.30 5.21 -9.93
C GLU A 91 0.39 4.08 -9.46
N TYR A 92 -0.92 4.24 -9.70
CA TYR A 92 -1.94 3.25 -9.40
C TYR A 92 -1.99 2.17 -10.49
N CYS A 93 -1.70 0.92 -10.14
CA CYS A 93 -1.59 -0.16 -11.13
C CYS A 93 -2.85 -1.04 -11.23
N GLY A 94 -3.75 -1.02 -10.24
CA GLY A 94 -4.98 -1.81 -10.26
C GLY A 94 -5.77 -1.80 -8.94
N ALA A 95 -7.09 -1.94 -9.09
CA ALA A 95 -8.08 -2.15 -8.03
C ALA A 95 -8.90 -3.39 -8.36
N ASP A 96 -8.93 -4.39 -7.47
CA ASP A 96 -9.80 -5.56 -7.67
C ASP A 96 -11.07 -5.56 -6.80
N SER A 97 -11.31 -4.52 -5.96
CA SER A 97 -12.61 -4.34 -5.25
C SER A 97 -12.77 -3.00 -4.52
N ASN A 98 -14.00 -2.71 -4.12
CA ASN A 98 -14.51 -1.48 -3.49
C ASN A 98 -14.19 -1.38 -1.99
N CYS A 99 -12.97 -1.74 -1.55
CA CYS A 99 -12.61 -1.48 -0.17
C CYS A 99 -12.65 0.05 0.09
N GLN A 100 -13.22 0.47 1.21
CA GLN A 100 -13.38 1.88 1.54
C GLN A 100 -12.07 2.48 2.08
N TYR A 101 -11.02 2.51 1.26
CA TYR A 101 -9.76 3.16 1.57
C TYR A 101 -9.63 4.46 0.77
N ASN A 102 -9.18 5.51 1.43
CA ASN A 102 -8.68 6.71 0.79
C ASN A 102 -7.15 6.64 0.76
N ILE A 103 -6.57 6.83 -0.41
CA ILE A 103 -5.12 6.86 -0.61
C ILE A 103 -4.75 8.28 -0.98
N SER A 104 -3.80 8.85 -0.25
CA SER A 104 -3.25 10.17 -0.53
C SER A 104 -1.74 10.11 -0.50
N THR A 105 -1.10 10.83 -1.42
CA THR A 105 0.34 11.02 -1.42
C THR A 105 0.73 12.47 -1.26
N LEU A 106 1.91 12.68 -0.68
CA LEU A 106 2.52 13.99 -0.51
C LEU A 106 4.03 13.85 -0.72
N ILE A 107 4.60 14.64 -1.62
CA ILE A 107 6.05 14.80 -1.72
C ILE A 107 6.45 15.94 -0.77
N MET A 108 7.33 15.67 0.20
CA MET A 108 7.73 16.65 1.21
C MET A 108 8.98 17.43 0.82
N ASP A 109 10.04 16.75 0.37
CA ASP A 109 11.38 17.35 0.14
C ASP A 109 12.06 16.85 -1.16
N ASP A 110 11.30 16.72 -2.26
CA ASP A 110 11.71 16.13 -3.56
C ASP A 110 12.21 14.67 -3.51
N ASP A 111 12.92 14.26 -2.47
CA ASP A 111 13.47 12.91 -2.21
C ASP A 111 12.64 12.09 -1.22
N THR A 112 11.61 12.70 -0.65
CA THR A 112 10.76 12.14 0.42
C THR A 112 9.31 12.13 -0.02
N LEU A 113 8.70 10.94 -0.03
CA LEU A 113 7.31 10.69 -0.36
C LEU A 113 6.60 10.13 0.87
N VAL A 114 5.44 10.69 1.21
CA VAL A 114 4.52 10.14 2.21
C VAL A 114 3.31 9.57 1.50
N LEU A 115 3.12 8.25 1.62
CA LEU A 115 1.92 7.55 1.18
C LEU A 115 1.05 7.23 2.39
N ARG A 116 -0.13 7.84 2.46
CA ARG A 116 -1.11 7.58 3.50
C ARG A 116 -2.26 6.75 2.95
N ILE A 117 -2.52 5.62 3.61
CA ILE A 117 -3.66 4.74 3.35
C ILE A 117 -4.60 4.86 4.54
N THR A 118 -5.75 5.49 4.34
CA THR A 118 -6.75 5.74 5.39
C THR A 118 -7.96 4.88 5.16
N GLN A 119 -8.37 4.15 6.18
CA GLN A 119 -9.66 3.47 6.18
C GLN A 119 -10.78 4.50 6.39
N VAL A 120 -11.69 4.59 5.42
CA VAL A 120 -12.82 5.53 5.42
C VAL A 120 -13.95 5.01 6.32
N ALA A 121 -14.17 3.68 6.34
CA ALA A 121 -15.07 3.00 7.27
C ALA A 121 -14.50 1.63 7.70
N PRO A 122 -14.77 1.16 8.93
CA PRO A 122 -14.40 -0.17 9.38
C PRO A 122 -14.88 -1.26 8.41
N THR A 123 -14.04 -2.24 8.13
CA THR A 123 -14.40 -3.41 7.32
C THR A 123 -14.12 -4.63 8.17
N TYR A 124 -15.15 -5.26 8.73
CA TYR A 124 -14.98 -6.40 9.65
C TYR A 124 -14.85 -7.73 8.92
N GLU A 125 -15.46 -7.82 7.74
CA GLU A 125 -15.44 -8.97 6.85
C GLU A 125 -15.63 -8.51 5.41
N PHE A 126 -15.14 -9.31 4.45
CA PHE A 126 -15.43 -9.11 3.04
C PHE A 126 -16.73 -9.83 2.69
N LEU A 127 -17.85 -9.10 2.66
CA LEU A 127 -19.17 -9.65 2.36
C LEU A 127 -19.47 -9.79 0.86
N GLY A 128 -18.48 -9.61 0.00
CA GLY A 128 -18.69 -9.38 -1.43
C GLY A 128 -19.02 -7.91 -1.71
N VAL A 129 -19.04 -7.57 -3.00
CA VAL A 129 -19.27 -6.19 -3.47
C VAL A 129 -20.72 -5.81 -3.15
N ASP A 130 -20.95 -4.94 -2.16
CA ASP A 130 -22.27 -4.36 -1.96
C ASP A 130 -22.56 -3.39 -3.11
N LYS A 131 -23.59 -3.71 -3.89
CA LYS A 131 -23.98 -3.04 -5.13
C LYS A 131 -25.36 -2.44 -4.92
N ASP A 132 -25.43 -1.11 -4.91
CA ASP A 132 -26.69 -0.45 -5.24
C ASP A 132 -27.25 -0.97 -6.57
N ASN A 133 -28.56 -0.81 -6.74
CA ASN A 133 -29.42 -1.76 -7.43
C ASN A 133 -29.03 -2.10 -8.88
N LEU A 134 -29.09 -3.40 -9.18
CA LEU A 134 -29.08 -3.90 -10.55
C LEU A 134 -30.46 -3.77 -11.18
N ASP A 135 -30.53 -3.08 -12.32
CA ASP A 135 -31.79 -2.84 -13.05
C ASP A 135 -32.32 -4.09 -13.80
N GLN A 136 -31.49 -5.13 -13.93
CA GLN A 136 -31.81 -6.42 -14.56
C GLN A 136 -30.76 -7.48 -14.22
N VAL A 137 -31.11 -8.75 -14.43
CA VAL A 137 -30.25 -9.89 -14.11
C VAL A 137 -29.06 -9.97 -15.07
N ILE A 138 -27.84 -9.99 -14.51
CA ILE A 138 -26.59 -10.30 -15.20
C ILE A 138 -26.03 -11.63 -14.68
N GLU A 139 -25.43 -12.42 -15.57
CA GLU A 139 -24.67 -13.60 -15.17
C GLU A 139 -23.30 -13.16 -14.64
N VAL A 140 -22.96 -13.59 -13.42
CA VAL A 140 -21.66 -13.35 -12.80
C VAL A 140 -20.85 -14.63 -12.82
N THR A 141 -19.63 -14.56 -13.32
CA THR A 141 -18.63 -15.61 -13.16
C THR A 141 -17.81 -15.37 -11.91
N GLU A 142 -17.62 -16.43 -11.12
CA GLU A 142 -16.73 -16.43 -9.97
C GLU A 142 -15.33 -16.04 -10.43
N GLY A 143 -14.81 -14.91 -9.91
CA GLY A 143 -13.37 -14.70 -9.93
C GLY A 143 -12.75 -15.83 -9.12
N GLN A 144 -11.67 -16.44 -9.59
CA GLN A 144 -10.96 -17.44 -8.78
C GLN A 144 -10.72 -16.84 -7.39
N GLU A 145 -10.90 -17.64 -6.33
CA GLU A 145 -10.55 -17.25 -4.97
C GLU A 145 -9.07 -16.84 -4.95
N THR A 146 -8.79 -15.57 -5.20
CA THR A 146 -7.54 -14.98 -4.79
C THR A 146 -7.75 -14.64 -3.33
N GLU A 147 -6.94 -15.25 -2.47
CA GLU A 147 -6.90 -14.99 -1.02
C GLU A 147 -6.68 -13.50 -0.68
N TYR A 148 -6.33 -12.67 -1.69
CA TYR A 148 -5.94 -11.27 -1.57
C TYR A 148 -6.68 -10.39 -2.58
N LEU A 149 -7.02 -9.15 -2.18
CA LEU A 149 -7.52 -8.09 -3.07
C LEU A 149 -6.50 -6.93 -3.09
N PRO A 150 -5.40 -7.08 -3.84
CA PRO A 150 -4.30 -6.14 -3.76
C PRO A 150 -4.64 -4.83 -4.46
N ILE A 151 -4.68 -3.73 -3.70
CA ILE A 151 -4.44 -2.41 -4.30
C ILE A 151 -2.94 -2.30 -4.57
N SER A 152 -2.52 -2.25 -5.82
CA SER A 152 -1.10 -2.26 -6.22
C SER A 152 -0.60 -0.88 -6.64
N PHE A 153 0.54 -0.46 -6.11
CA PHE A 153 1.20 0.82 -6.46
C PHE A 153 2.66 0.62 -6.86
N ARG A 154 3.20 1.59 -7.61
CA ARG A 154 4.62 1.71 -7.97
C ARG A 154 5.13 3.10 -7.70
N TYR A 155 6.43 3.26 -7.48
CA TYR A 155 7.05 4.58 -7.32
C TYR A 155 7.39 5.20 -8.68
N THR A 156 7.29 6.52 -8.76
CA THR A 156 7.70 7.29 -9.94
C THR A 156 8.71 8.36 -9.55
N ALA A 157 9.88 8.35 -10.18
CA ALA A 157 10.93 9.35 -9.92
C ALA A 157 11.58 9.83 -11.23
N LYS A 158 12.02 11.08 -11.24
CA LYS A 158 12.77 11.70 -12.32
C LYS A 158 14.26 11.63 -12.01
N HIS A 159 15.02 11.16 -13.00
CA HIS A 159 16.48 11.14 -12.96
C HIS A 159 17.01 12.47 -13.52
N LEU A 160 17.46 13.36 -12.63
CA LEU A 160 17.85 14.73 -12.91
C LEU A 160 18.88 14.87 -14.04
N PRO A 161 19.99 14.08 -14.07
CA PRO A 161 21.00 14.19 -15.13
C PRO A 161 20.44 13.94 -16.54
N SER A 162 19.43 13.08 -16.66
CA SER A 162 18.86 12.69 -17.96
C SER A 162 17.56 13.41 -18.31
N GLY A 163 16.91 14.03 -17.31
CA GLY A 163 15.56 14.61 -17.43
C GLY A 163 14.44 13.59 -17.65
N LYS A 164 14.73 12.28 -17.61
CA LYS A 164 13.76 11.22 -17.86
C LYS A 164 13.07 10.76 -16.57
N ILE A 165 11.85 10.27 -16.72
CA ILE A 165 11.04 9.73 -15.63
C ILE A 165 11.06 8.20 -15.71
N TYR A 166 11.26 7.57 -14.57
CA TYR A 166 11.35 6.13 -14.40
C TYR A 166 10.31 5.69 -13.36
N MET A 167 9.90 4.43 -13.48
CA MET A 167 8.95 3.78 -12.59
C MET A 167 9.60 2.54 -11.99
N SER A 168 9.38 2.32 -10.69
CA SER A 168 9.91 1.13 -10.01
C SER A 168 9.27 -0.15 -10.56
N GLN A 169 10.04 -1.24 -10.57
CA GLN A 169 9.54 -2.58 -10.89
C GLN A 169 8.82 -3.18 -9.68
N ASP A 170 9.41 -2.98 -8.49
CA ASP A 170 9.03 -3.49 -7.16
C ASP A 170 9.44 -2.47 -6.07
N PRO A 171 8.91 -2.58 -4.83
CA PRO A 171 7.86 -3.46 -4.37
C PRO A 171 6.49 -2.97 -4.77
N LYS A 172 5.62 -3.95 -4.99
CA LYS A 172 4.18 -3.70 -4.96
C LYS A 172 3.75 -3.59 -3.51
N ILE A 173 3.22 -2.43 -3.15
CA ILE A 173 2.48 -2.27 -1.90
C ILE A 173 1.07 -2.79 -2.14
N VAL A 174 0.59 -3.67 -1.28
CA VAL A 174 -0.68 -4.42 -1.35
C VAL A 174 -1.48 -4.22 -0.06
N VAL A 175 -2.76 -3.90 -0.15
CA VAL A 175 -3.67 -3.86 1.03
C VAL A 175 -4.52 -5.14 1.08
N ARG A 176 -4.65 -5.79 2.24
CA ARG A 176 -5.30 -7.11 2.43
C ARG A 176 -6.72 -7.07 3.01
N ARG A 177 -7.47 -8.17 2.81
CA ARG A 177 -8.79 -8.42 3.43
C ARG A 177 -8.67 -8.70 4.93
N PRO A 178 -9.62 -8.22 5.76
CA PRO A 178 -9.92 -8.79 7.07
C PRO A 178 -10.23 -10.29 7.02
N GLY A 179 -9.62 -11.06 7.93
CA GLY A 179 -9.89 -12.48 8.12
C GLY A 179 -9.07 -13.47 7.28
N ALA A 180 -8.18 -12.99 6.39
CA ALA A 180 -7.27 -13.86 5.64
C ALA A 180 -5.87 -13.90 6.30
N THR A 181 -5.41 -15.09 6.68
CA THR A 181 -4.03 -15.34 7.15
C THR A 181 -3.13 -15.83 6.01
N LEU A 182 -1.85 -15.46 6.04
CA LEU A 182 -0.78 -15.99 5.18
C LEU A 182 -0.55 -17.49 5.34
#